data_AF-A0A2M8NHV2-F1
#
_entry.id   AF-A0A2M8NHV2-F1
#
_cell.length_a   1.000
_cell.length_b   1.000
_cell.length_c   1.000
_cell.angle_alpha   90.00
_cell.angle_beta   90.00
_cell.angle_gamma   90.00
#
_symmetry.space_group_name_H-M   'P 1'
#
loop_
_entity.id
_entity.type
_entity.pdbx_description
1 polymer ?
#
loop_
_entity_poly.entity_id
_entity_poly.type
_entity_poly.pdbx_seq_one_letter_code
_entity_poly.pdbx_strand_id
1 'polypeptide(L)'
;PAIQTPQTSRIFLRGMPTNNKQTVIDLLGVERYNPNSASWTLSSSDQALRRRLLFLTSLIDDPYGSSGRADRVYLAGWTDQALTEFALRGADANTQSETLILLELLAEHAPPPGSVTVSAEQFGWVVRQQQSFGAVTPIGLVMQPGEDAVFEYTPFASAQLARVDRLTIALKEVTSGARIVPVQVWDWDAGIWEGVELVDFQTVISAPARFIGPNNAVRLRVVSDGAGGYLRAGRLVVEQSGVF
;
A
#
# COMPACT_ATOMS: atom_id res chain seq x y z
N PRO A 1 -39.49 -21.31 -39.61
CA PRO A 1 -38.51 -20.20 -39.66
C PRO A 1 -38.62 -19.34 -38.39
N ALA A 2 -37.81 -19.68 -37.38
CA ALA A 2 -37.72 -18.94 -36.12
C ALA A 2 -36.44 -18.11 -36.13
N ILE A 3 -36.56 -16.80 -35.95
CA ILE A 3 -35.45 -15.85 -35.89
C ILE A 3 -34.91 -15.87 -34.45
N GLN A 4 -33.73 -16.45 -34.25
CA GLN A 4 -32.99 -16.34 -32.99
C GLN A 4 -32.38 -14.94 -32.89
N THR A 5 -32.75 -14.21 -31.84
CA THR A 5 -32.08 -12.97 -31.43
C THR A 5 -30.72 -13.30 -30.79
N PRO A 6 -29.64 -12.55 -31.09
CA PRO A 6 -28.33 -12.82 -30.52
C PRO A 6 -28.30 -12.45 -29.04
N GLN A 7 -27.85 -13.38 -28.20
CA GLN A 7 -27.53 -13.11 -26.80
C GLN A 7 -26.28 -12.24 -26.74
N THR A 8 -26.44 -10.99 -26.31
CA THR A 8 -25.32 -10.10 -26.01
C THR A 8 -24.67 -10.56 -24.71
N SER A 9 -23.63 -11.38 -24.82
CA SER A 9 -22.77 -11.77 -23.69
C SER A 9 -22.04 -10.52 -23.18
N ARG A 10 -22.54 -9.93 -22.09
CA ARG A 10 -21.81 -8.90 -21.35
C ARG A 10 -20.77 -9.58 -20.47
N ILE A 11 -19.50 -9.48 -20.86
CA ILE A 11 -18.36 -9.85 -20.03
C ILE A 11 -18.33 -8.85 -18.87
N PHE A 12 -18.72 -9.30 -17.68
CA PHE A 12 -18.38 -8.59 -16.45
C PHE A 12 -16.93 -8.94 -16.12
N LEU A 13 -16.02 -8.02 -16.42
CA LEU A 13 -14.71 -8.01 -15.76
C LEU A 13 -14.97 -7.71 -14.29
N ARG A 14 -15.12 -8.78 -13.50
CA ARG A 14 -15.13 -8.71 -12.04
C ARG A 14 -13.71 -8.33 -11.63
N GLY A 15 -13.41 -7.03 -11.62
CA GLY A 15 -12.21 -6.54 -10.98
C GLY A 15 -12.24 -7.02 -9.54
N MET A 16 -11.28 -7.86 -9.16
CA MET A 16 -11.05 -8.10 -7.74
C MET A 16 -10.89 -6.73 -7.07
N PRO A 17 -11.43 -6.51 -5.86
CA PRO A 17 -11.14 -5.28 -5.13
C PRO A 17 -9.62 -5.21 -5.01
N THR A 18 -9.01 -4.31 -5.78
CA THR A 18 -7.62 -3.97 -5.62
C THR A 18 -7.50 -3.37 -4.22
N ASN A 19 -6.56 -3.87 -3.41
CA ASN A 19 -6.30 -3.39 -2.05
C ASN A 19 -6.05 -1.86 -1.97
N ASN A 20 -5.90 -1.18 -3.12
CA ASN A 20 -5.74 0.26 -3.24
C ASN A 20 -6.98 1.12 -2.92
N LYS A 21 -8.18 0.53 -2.73
CA LYS A 21 -9.39 1.29 -2.35
C LYS A 21 -9.81 1.10 -0.89
N GLN A 22 -9.03 0.43 -0.05
CA GLN A 22 -9.40 0.16 1.34
C GLN A 22 -9.66 1.44 2.16
N THR A 23 -8.86 2.49 1.97
CA THR A 23 -9.09 3.77 2.66
C THR A 23 -10.36 4.47 2.18
N VAL A 24 -10.72 4.34 0.90
CA VAL A 24 -11.99 4.83 0.37
C VAL A 24 -13.17 4.07 1.00
N ILE A 25 -13.04 2.74 1.13
CA ILE A 25 -14.04 1.89 1.78
C ILE A 25 -14.23 2.29 3.24
N ASP A 26 -13.15 2.50 3.99
CA ASP A 26 -13.24 2.81 5.42
C ASP A 26 -13.82 4.21 5.69
N LEU A 27 -13.53 5.18 4.82
CA LEU A 27 -14.09 6.53 4.92
C LEU A 27 -15.57 6.60 4.50
N LEU A 28 -16.02 5.71 3.62
CA LEU A 28 -17.42 5.65 3.19
C LEU A 28 -18.28 4.70 4.02
N GLY A 29 -17.69 3.68 4.63
CA GLY A 29 -18.38 2.51 5.16
C GLY A 29 -18.52 1.41 4.10
N VAL A 30 -18.32 0.16 4.51
CA VAL A 30 -18.33 -1.01 3.63
C VAL A 30 -19.69 -1.18 2.95
N GLU A 31 -20.77 -0.80 3.66
CA GLU A 31 -22.15 -0.85 3.18
C GLU A 31 -22.48 0.22 2.12
N ARG A 32 -21.66 1.27 2.03
CA ARG A 32 -21.87 2.39 1.10
C ARG A 32 -20.90 2.39 -0.08
N TYR A 33 -19.86 1.58 -0.02
CA TYR A 33 -18.94 1.44 -1.15
C TYR A 33 -19.58 0.61 -2.27
N ASN A 34 -19.83 1.24 -3.41
CA ASN A 34 -20.27 0.56 -4.62
C ASN A 34 -19.36 0.93 -5.81
N PRO A 35 -18.47 0.00 -6.25
CA PRO A 35 -17.56 0.25 -7.36
C PRO A 35 -18.29 0.40 -8.71
N ASN A 36 -19.56 -0.03 -8.79
CA ASN A 36 -20.41 0.02 -9.98
C ASN A 36 -21.46 1.14 -9.93
N SER A 37 -21.26 2.17 -9.11
CA SER A 37 -22.21 3.30 -8.92
C SER A 37 -22.39 4.21 -10.14
N ALA A 38 -21.92 3.81 -11.33
CA ALA A 38 -22.03 4.54 -12.59
C ALA A 38 -23.45 4.53 -13.22
N SER A 39 -24.47 3.99 -12.55
CA SER A 39 -25.86 4.00 -13.03
C SER A 39 -26.42 5.44 -13.09
N TRP A 40 -27.28 5.72 -14.07
CA TRP A 40 -27.70 7.07 -14.47
C TRP A 40 -28.97 7.60 -13.78
N THR A 41 -29.67 6.75 -13.02
CA THR A 41 -30.85 7.14 -12.24
C THR A 41 -30.57 6.91 -10.75
N LEU A 42 -30.02 7.92 -10.11
CA LEU A 42 -29.62 7.91 -8.71
C LEU A 42 -30.51 8.85 -7.92
N SER A 43 -31.04 8.36 -6.78
CA SER A 43 -31.71 9.22 -5.80
C SER A 43 -30.77 10.34 -5.32
N SER A 44 -31.31 11.37 -4.66
CA SER A 44 -30.46 12.45 -4.11
C SER A 44 -29.38 11.92 -3.15
N SER A 45 -29.70 10.92 -2.33
CA SER A 45 -28.74 10.23 -1.45
C SER A 45 -27.67 9.48 -2.24
N ASP A 46 -28.03 8.84 -3.35
CA ASP A 46 -27.10 8.13 -4.20
C ASP A 46 -26.15 9.10 -4.95
N GLN A 47 -26.63 10.29 -5.31
CA GLN A 47 -25.80 11.34 -5.91
C GLN A 47 -24.76 11.88 -4.92
N ALA A 48 -25.14 12.10 -3.66
CA ALA A 48 -24.21 12.51 -2.61
C ALA A 48 -23.12 11.45 -2.37
N LEU A 49 -23.54 10.19 -2.22
CA LEU A 49 -22.60 9.07 -2.07
C LEU A 49 -21.65 8.95 -3.27
N ARG A 50 -22.15 9.13 -4.48
CA ARG A 50 -21.33 9.15 -5.70
C ARG A 50 -20.32 10.29 -5.70
N ARG A 51 -20.70 11.50 -5.28
CA ARG A 51 -19.75 12.63 -5.17
C ARG A 51 -18.66 12.34 -4.14
N ARG A 52 -19.02 11.81 -2.96
CA ARG A 52 -18.04 11.40 -1.93
C ARG A 52 -17.08 10.35 -2.48
N LEU A 53 -17.61 9.34 -3.17
CA LEU A 53 -16.78 8.31 -3.80
C LEU A 53 -15.82 8.93 -4.82
N LEU A 54 -16.31 9.74 -5.75
CA LEU A 54 -15.48 10.40 -6.76
C LEU A 54 -14.39 11.28 -6.11
N PHE A 55 -14.77 12.11 -5.13
CA PHE A 55 -13.83 12.94 -4.39
C PHE A 55 -12.75 12.10 -3.71
N LEU A 56 -13.12 11.10 -2.91
CA LEU A 56 -12.17 10.23 -2.22
C LEU A 56 -11.29 9.46 -3.22
N THR A 57 -11.84 8.93 -4.31
CA THR A 57 -11.03 8.23 -5.31
C THR A 57 -10.09 9.15 -6.09
N SER A 58 -10.35 10.46 -6.14
CA SER A 58 -9.47 11.44 -6.77
C SER A 58 -8.30 11.86 -5.88
N LEU A 59 -8.48 11.80 -4.56
CA LEU A 59 -7.45 12.14 -3.55
C LEU A 59 -6.66 10.92 -3.09
N ILE A 60 -7.38 9.80 -2.96
CA ILE A 60 -6.90 8.53 -2.44
C ILE A 60 -6.88 7.57 -3.62
N ASP A 61 -5.97 7.87 -4.55
CA ASP A 61 -5.55 6.91 -5.54
C ASP A 61 -4.14 6.45 -5.18
N ASP A 62 -4.05 5.21 -4.70
CA ASP A 62 -2.78 4.57 -4.50
C ASP A 62 -2.51 3.65 -5.69
N PRO A 63 -1.82 4.13 -6.75
CA PRO A 63 -1.51 3.31 -7.90
C PRO A 63 -0.59 2.13 -7.55
N TYR A 64 0.02 2.14 -6.36
CA TYR A 64 1.03 1.19 -5.91
C TYR A 64 0.54 0.28 -4.77
N GLY A 65 -0.74 0.41 -4.39
CA GLY A 65 -1.36 -0.42 -3.37
C GLY A 65 -0.68 -0.33 -2.00
N SER A 66 0.00 0.77 -1.68
CA SER A 66 0.49 1.03 -0.33
C SER A 66 -0.69 1.02 0.64
N SER A 67 -0.78 -0.07 1.41
CA SER A 67 -1.62 -0.09 2.60
C SER A 67 -1.05 0.78 3.71
N GLY A 68 -0.01 1.58 3.44
CA GLY A 68 0.77 2.40 4.38
C GLY A 68 -0.09 3.48 5.02
N ARG A 69 -1.00 3.06 5.88
CA ARG A 69 -1.65 3.90 6.86
C ARG A 69 -0.58 4.21 7.88
N ALA A 70 -0.19 5.47 7.95
CA ALA A 70 0.64 5.95 9.03
C ALA A 70 0.02 5.57 10.38
N ASP A 71 0.80 5.71 11.43
CA ASP A 71 0.44 5.44 12.82
C ASP A 71 -0.49 6.47 13.47
N ARG A 72 -1.18 7.28 12.65
CA ARG A 72 -2.06 8.36 13.11
C ARG A 72 -3.51 7.94 13.05
N VAL A 73 -4.27 8.33 14.06
CA VAL A 73 -5.70 8.07 14.16
C VAL A 73 -6.45 9.31 13.70
N TYR A 74 -7.41 9.14 12.81
CA TYR A 74 -8.25 10.23 12.32
C TYR A 74 -9.72 9.92 12.56
N LEU A 75 -10.46 10.91 13.06
CA LEU A 75 -11.91 10.94 12.99
C LEU A 75 -12.29 11.60 11.66
N ALA A 76 -12.93 10.84 10.78
CA ALA A 76 -13.40 11.32 9.49
C ALA A 76 -14.93 11.45 9.47
N GLY A 77 -15.43 12.51 8.84
CA GLY A 77 -16.87 12.74 8.69
C GLY A 77 -17.19 13.65 7.52
N TRP A 78 -18.45 13.60 7.08
CA TRP A 78 -18.96 14.45 6.02
C TRP A 78 -20.00 15.42 6.59
N THR A 79 -19.97 16.67 6.14
CA THR A 79 -20.99 17.68 6.44
C THR A 79 -21.44 18.37 5.15
N ASP A 80 -22.69 18.82 5.11
CA ASP A 80 -23.26 19.63 4.04
C ASP A 80 -23.04 21.15 4.26
N GLN A 81 -22.34 21.49 5.35
CA GLN A 81 -21.96 22.86 5.68
C GLN A 81 -20.55 23.17 5.15
N ALA A 82 -20.38 24.37 4.60
CA ALA A 82 -19.06 24.90 4.32
C ALA A 82 -18.40 25.32 5.64
N LEU A 83 -17.15 24.93 5.88
CA LEU A 83 -16.38 25.36 7.05
C LEU A 83 -15.93 26.82 6.96
N THR A 84 -15.96 27.39 5.76
CA THR A 84 -15.63 28.79 5.51
C THR A 84 -16.62 29.34 4.50
N GLU A 85 -17.18 30.51 4.80
CA GLU A 85 -18.04 31.22 3.86
C GLU A 85 -17.19 31.72 2.70
N PHE A 86 -17.47 31.25 1.48
CA PHE A 86 -16.92 31.84 0.27
C PHE A 86 -18.08 32.21 -0.66
N ALA A 87 -18.04 33.43 -1.18
CA ALA A 87 -19.02 33.89 -2.16
C ALA A 87 -18.32 34.10 -3.50
N LEU A 88 -18.70 33.31 -4.51
CA LEU A 88 -18.25 33.54 -5.88
C LEU A 88 -19.12 34.63 -6.50
N ARG A 89 -18.61 35.88 -6.55
CA ARG A 89 -19.36 36.99 -7.16
C ARG A 89 -19.53 36.76 -8.67
N GLY A 90 -20.77 36.84 -9.16
CA GLY A 90 -21.09 36.78 -10.59
C GLY A 90 -21.38 35.38 -11.15
N ALA A 91 -21.53 34.36 -10.31
CA ALA A 91 -21.97 33.04 -10.75
C ALA A 91 -23.45 32.78 -10.39
N ASP A 92 -24.26 32.43 -11.40
CA ASP A 92 -25.60 31.85 -11.25
C ASP A 92 -25.52 30.36 -10.85
N ALA A 93 -24.63 30.01 -9.92
CA ALA A 93 -24.40 28.62 -9.52
C ALA A 93 -24.86 28.39 -8.07
N ASN A 94 -25.76 27.42 -7.88
CA ASN A 94 -26.02 26.84 -6.57
C ASN A 94 -24.86 25.92 -6.20
N THR A 95 -24.00 26.34 -5.29
CA THR A 95 -22.95 25.49 -4.74
C THR A 95 -23.55 24.50 -3.74
N GLN A 96 -23.51 23.21 -4.05
CA GLN A 96 -23.72 22.17 -3.04
C GLN A 96 -22.42 22.04 -2.25
N SER A 97 -22.44 22.50 -1.01
CA SER A 97 -21.31 22.35 -0.09
C SER A 97 -21.31 20.93 0.45
N GLU A 98 -20.28 20.17 0.15
CA GLU A 98 -20.04 18.87 0.78
C GLU A 98 -18.59 18.88 1.24
N THR A 99 -18.39 18.86 2.54
CA THR A 99 -17.08 19.02 3.17
C THR A 99 -16.69 17.72 3.85
N LEU A 100 -15.53 17.18 3.49
CA LEU A 100 -14.86 16.13 4.25
C LEU A 100 -14.07 16.78 5.40
N ILE A 101 -14.35 16.35 6.63
CA ILE A 101 -13.61 16.72 7.82
C ILE A 101 -12.72 15.54 8.20
N LEU A 102 -11.42 15.80 8.39
CA LEU A 102 -10.45 14.86 8.94
C LEU A 102 -9.84 15.51 10.20
N LEU A 103 -10.16 14.97 11.38
CA LEU A 103 -9.60 15.41 12.65
C LEU A 103 -8.58 14.39 13.12
N GLU A 104 -7.30 14.79 13.22
CA GLU A 104 -6.27 13.96 13.83
C GLU A 104 -6.53 13.87 15.34
N LEU A 105 -6.62 12.65 15.85
CA LEU A 105 -6.75 12.38 17.27
C LEU A 105 -5.36 12.21 17.86
N LEU A 106 -5.09 12.92 18.95
CA LEU A 106 -3.91 12.65 19.76
C LEU A 106 -4.08 11.30 20.45
N ALA A 107 -3.36 10.30 19.96
CA ALA A 107 -3.31 8.98 20.55
C ALA A 107 -1.92 8.77 21.17
N GLU A 108 -1.88 8.36 22.43
CA GLU A 108 -0.65 7.90 23.05
C GLU A 108 -0.49 6.40 22.80
N HIS A 109 0.63 6.02 22.17
CA HIS A 109 0.99 4.62 22.04
C HIS A 109 1.71 4.19 23.32
N ALA A 110 1.11 3.28 24.08
CA ALA A 110 1.76 2.61 25.19
C ALA A 110 2.38 1.29 24.67
N PRO A 111 3.71 1.26 24.42
CA PRO A 111 4.34 0.05 23.91
C PRO A 111 4.18 -1.09 24.94
N PRO A 112 3.79 -2.30 24.49
CA PRO A 112 3.67 -3.42 25.41
C PRO A 112 5.04 -3.81 25.97
N PRO A 113 5.11 -4.28 27.23
CA PRO A 113 6.38 -4.69 27.82
C PRO A 113 6.91 -5.96 27.12
N GLY A 114 8.23 -6.02 26.95
CA GLY A 114 8.92 -7.19 26.42
C GLY A 114 9.18 -7.12 24.91
N SER A 115 9.41 -8.29 24.30
CA SER A 115 9.72 -8.36 22.87
C SER A 115 8.45 -8.26 22.04
N VAL A 116 8.48 -7.38 21.04
CA VAL A 116 7.39 -7.11 20.10
C VAL A 116 7.82 -7.42 18.68
N THR A 117 6.86 -7.57 17.77
CA THR A 117 7.12 -7.62 16.33
C THR A 117 6.40 -6.47 15.65
N VAL A 118 7.17 -5.65 14.95
CA VAL A 118 6.71 -4.60 14.05
C VAL A 118 6.41 -5.27 12.71
N SER A 119 5.13 -5.28 12.33
CA SER A 119 4.68 -5.95 11.11
C SER A 119 4.91 -5.07 9.87
N ALA A 120 4.83 -5.69 8.69
CA ALA A 120 5.07 -5.02 7.39
C ALA A 120 4.17 -3.81 7.12
N GLU A 121 3.00 -3.75 7.76
CA GLU A 121 2.02 -2.68 7.67
C GLU A 121 2.45 -1.42 8.43
N GLN A 122 3.38 -1.57 9.39
CA GLN A 122 3.93 -0.48 10.19
C GLN A 122 5.20 0.13 9.57
N PHE A 123 5.51 -0.21 8.31
CA PHE A 123 6.60 0.37 7.54
C PHE A 123 6.05 1.21 6.39
N GLY A 124 6.60 2.42 6.26
CA GLY A 124 6.64 3.13 4.98
C GLY A 124 7.75 2.55 4.10
N TRP A 125 7.62 2.71 2.80
CA TRP A 125 8.66 2.31 1.85
C TRP A 125 8.83 3.34 0.74
N VAL A 126 10.05 3.43 0.22
CA VAL A 126 10.38 4.25 -0.96
C VAL A 126 11.29 3.47 -1.90
N VAL A 127 11.15 3.72 -3.21
CA VAL A 127 12.11 3.22 -4.21
C VAL A 127 13.31 4.16 -4.22
N ARG A 128 14.50 3.64 -3.91
CA ARG A 128 15.76 4.42 -3.90
C ARG A 128 16.48 4.36 -5.23
N GLN A 129 16.43 3.22 -5.90
CA GLN A 129 17.04 2.97 -7.19
C GLN A 129 16.20 1.93 -7.92
N GLN A 130 16.07 2.06 -9.23
CA GLN A 130 15.51 1.02 -10.07
C GLN A 130 16.18 1.04 -11.45
N GLN A 131 16.42 -0.14 -12.00
CA GLN A 131 16.77 -0.36 -13.38
C GLN A 131 15.71 -1.28 -13.98
N SER A 132 14.59 -0.68 -14.38
CA SER A 132 13.41 -1.38 -14.88
C SER A 132 12.75 -0.61 -16.02
N PHE A 133 12.02 -1.30 -16.88
CA PHE A 133 11.24 -0.69 -17.95
C PHE A 133 9.94 -0.04 -17.46
N GLY A 134 9.50 -0.36 -16.23
CA GLY A 134 8.28 0.19 -15.61
C GLY A 134 8.48 0.58 -14.15
N ALA A 135 7.45 1.19 -13.55
CA ALA A 135 7.44 1.47 -12.12
C ALA A 135 7.39 0.16 -11.34
N VAL A 136 8.29 0.00 -10.36
CA VAL A 136 8.37 -1.18 -9.51
C VAL A 136 7.97 -0.83 -8.09
N THR A 137 7.20 -1.71 -7.47
CA THR A 137 6.68 -1.56 -6.11
C THR A 137 6.94 -2.82 -5.32
N PRO A 138 7.09 -2.73 -3.99
CA PRO A 138 7.18 -3.92 -3.15
C PRO A 138 5.83 -4.63 -3.00
N ILE A 139 4.75 -4.15 -3.63
CA ILE A 139 3.40 -4.74 -3.61
C ILE A 139 2.98 -4.97 -5.06
N GLY A 140 2.61 -6.19 -5.43
CA GLY A 140 2.41 -6.58 -6.82
C GLY A 140 3.71 -6.49 -7.62
N LEU A 141 4.82 -6.90 -7.01
CA LEU A 141 6.15 -6.84 -7.60
C LEU A 141 6.21 -7.67 -8.89
N VAL A 142 6.45 -7.00 -10.01
CA VAL A 142 6.68 -7.62 -11.32
C VAL A 142 7.98 -7.08 -11.89
N MET A 143 8.92 -7.97 -12.19
CA MET A 143 10.21 -7.60 -12.78
C MET A 143 10.55 -8.49 -13.97
N GLN A 144 11.18 -7.91 -14.98
CA GLN A 144 11.72 -8.60 -16.14
C GLN A 144 13.13 -9.14 -15.86
N PRO A 145 13.56 -10.19 -16.57
CA PRO A 145 14.93 -10.69 -16.46
C PRO A 145 15.97 -9.58 -16.70
N GLY A 146 16.92 -9.43 -15.78
CA GLY A 146 17.97 -8.40 -15.82
C GLY A 146 17.60 -7.08 -15.12
N GLU A 147 16.38 -6.93 -14.60
CA GLU A 147 16.00 -5.76 -13.81
C GLU A 147 16.44 -5.87 -12.35
N ASP A 148 16.74 -4.72 -11.73
CA ASP A 148 16.96 -4.60 -10.28
C ASP A 148 16.19 -3.41 -9.69
N ALA A 149 15.76 -3.54 -8.44
CA ALA A 149 15.11 -2.48 -7.69
C ALA A 149 15.58 -2.47 -6.24
N VAL A 150 15.77 -1.27 -5.69
CA VAL A 150 16.16 -1.03 -4.30
C VAL A 150 15.03 -0.32 -3.56
N PHE A 151 14.53 -0.98 -2.53
CA PHE A 151 13.51 -0.46 -1.63
C PHE A 151 14.14 -0.12 -0.29
N GLU A 152 13.79 1.05 0.27
CA GLU A 152 14.09 1.38 1.66
C GLU A 152 12.79 1.35 2.46
N TYR A 153 12.75 0.49 3.47
CA TYR A 153 11.67 0.36 4.42
C TYR A 153 12.03 1.13 5.69
N THR A 154 11.12 1.94 6.20
CA THR A 154 11.29 2.69 7.45
C THR A 154 10.05 2.50 8.32
N PRO A 155 10.19 1.97 9.54
CA PRO A 155 9.05 1.85 10.43
C PRO A 155 8.52 3.25 10.79
N PHE A 156 7.22 3.34 11.02
CA PHE A 156 6.63 4.58 11.51
C PHE A 156 7.23 4.97 12.86
N ALA A 157 7.13 6.26 13.22
CA ALA A 157 7.78 6.80 14.41
C ALA A 157 7.38 6.04 15.69
N SER A 158 6.09 5.68 15.83
CA SER A 158 5.60 4.89 16.97
C SER A 158 6.02 3.42 16.97
N ALA A 159 6.58 2.92 15.86
CA ALA A 159 6.98 1.53 15.66
C ALA A 159 8.51 1.34 15.62
N GLN A 160 9.28 2.39 15.92
CA GLN A 160 10.73 2.30 16.02
C GLN A 160 11.12 1.60 17.33
N LEU A 161 11.84 0.49 17.21
CA LEU A 161 12.37 -0.28 18.32
C LEU A 161 13.70 0.32 18.78
N ALA A 162 13.92 0.51 20.08
CA ALA A 162 15.24 0.86 20.61
C ALA A 162 16.30 -0.20 20.30
N ARG A 163 15.90 -1.46 20.19
CA ARG A 163 16.80 -2.55 19.76
C ARG A 163 16.04 -3.55 18.90
N VAL A 164 16.60 -3.87 17.74
CA VAL A 164 16.11 -4.93 16.86
C VAL A 164 16.90 -6.21 17.13
N ASP A 165 16.21 -7.23 17.61
CA ASP A 165 16.79 -8.55 17.91
C ASP A 165 16.64 -9.51 16.71
N ARG A 166 15.67 -9.27 15.82
CA ARG A 166 15.40 -10.11 14.65
C ARG A 166 14.90 -9.28 13.47
N LEU A 167 15.39 -9.58 12.27
CA LEU A 167 14.88 -9.06 11.00
C LEU A 167 14.34 -10.22 10.16
N THR A 168 13.10 -10.10 9.70
CA THR A 168 12.48 -11.07 8.79
C THR A 168 12.25 -10.41 7.45
N ILE A 169 12.68 -11.09 6.38
CA ILE A 169 12.48 -10.66 5.00
C ILE A 169 11.73 -11.78 4.29
N ALA A 170 10.66 -11.47 3.57
CA ALA A 170 9.88 -12.47 2.86
C ALA A 170 9.33 -11.93 1.53
N LEU A 171 9.19 -12.83 0.55
CA LEU A 171 8.41 -12.63 -0.65
C LEU A 171 7.13 -13.47 -0.53
N LYS A 172 5.97 -12.82 -0.52
CA LYS A 172 4.66 -13.47 -0.45
C LYS A 172 4.04 -13.59 -1.84
N GLU A 173 3.25 -14.64 -2.03
CA GLU A 173 2.47 -14.88 -3.27
C GLU A 173 3.38 -14.94 -4.52
N VAL A 174 4.50 -15.63 -4.41
CA VAL A 174 5.45 -15.77 -5.50
C VAL A 174 4.88 -16.70 -6.57
N THR A 175 4.75 -16.18 -7.78
CA THR A 175 4.30 -16.89 -8.98
C THR A 175 5.40 -16.84 -10.03
N SER A 176 6.63 -17.23 -9.64
CA SER A 176 7.77 -17.37 -10.54
C SER A 176 8.04 -18.83 -10.87
N GLY A 177 8.43 -19.11 -12.11
CA GLY A 177 9.09 -20.37 -12.45
C GLY A 177 10.50 -20.48 -11.86
N ALA A 178 11.09 -19.36 -11.45
CA ALA A 178 12.36 -19.29 -10.73
C ALA A 178 12.24 -19.92 -9.33
N ARG A 179 13.17 -20.82 -9.00
CA ARG A 179 13.29 -21.40 -7.65
C ARG A 179 14.04 -20.51 -6.66
N ILE A 180 14.80 -19.53 -7.16
CA ILE A 180 15.66 -18.68 -6.35
C ILE A 180 15.42 -17.24 -6.81
N VAL A 181 15.04 -16.38 -5.88
CA VAL A 181 14.93 -14.94 -6.12
C VAL A 181 16.07 -14.27 -5.36
N PRO A 182 17.10 -13.75 -6.06
CA PRO A 182 18.18 -13.04 -5.41
C PRO A 182 17.66 -11.78 -4.70
N VAL A 183 17.67 -11.82 -3.37
CA VAL A 183 17.44 -10.65 -2.52
C VAL A 183 18.74 -10.33 -1.82
N GLN A 184 19.06 -9.04 -1.73
CA GLN A 184 20.21 -8.54 -1.01
C GLN A 184 19.74 -7.54 0.04
N VAL A 185 20.43 -7.51 1.18
CA VAL A 185 20.23 -6.52 2.24
C VAL A 185 21.45 -5.61 2.30
N TRP A 186 21.23 -4.33 2.59
CA TRP A 186 22.32 -3.38 2.75
C TRP A 186 22.95 -3.52 4.14
N ASP A 187 24.26 -3.78 4.17
CA ASP A 187 25.08 -3.66 5.37
C ASP A 187 25.47 -2.18 5.54
N TRP A 188 24.93 -1.54 6.57
CA TRP A 188 25.16 -0.12 6.85
C TRP A 188 26.54 0.14 7.42
N ASP A 189 27.13 -0.84 8.10
CA ASP A 189 28.47 -0.72 8.70
C ASP A 189 29.55 -0.82 7.62
N ALA A 190 29.41 -1.81 6.73
CA ALA A 190 30.37 -2.08 5.66
C ALA A 190 30.10 -1.30 4.36
N GLY A 191 28.89 -0.77 4.18
CA GLY A 191 28.49 -0.05 2.97
C GLY A 191 28.44 -0.95 1.73
N ILE A 192 28.01 -2.20 1.90
CA ILE A 192 27.94 -3.21 0.84
C ILE A 192 26.59 -3.92 0.80
N TRP A 193 26.25 -4.49 -0.35
CA TRP A 193 25.10 -5.39 -0.49
C TRP A 193 25.51 -6.82 -0.14
N GLU A 194 24.78 -7.45 0.78
CA GLU A 194 24.95 -8.85 1.14
C GLU A 194 23.77 -9.67 0.65
N GLY A 195 24.04 -10.76 -0.06
CA GLY A 195 22.99 -11.67 -0.53
C GLY A 195 22.35 -12.43 0.62
N VAL A 196 21.02 -12.52 0.61
CA VAL A 196 20.25 -13.34 1.54
C VAL A 196 19.54 -14.45 0.79
N GLU A 197 19.69 -15.68 1.27
CA GLU A 197 18.96 -16.82 0.74
C GLU A 197 17.57 -16.87 1.38
N LEU A 198 16.54 -16.92 0.52
CA LEU A 198 15.16 -17.06 0.94
C LEU A 198 14.73 -18.53 0.84
N VAL A 199 14.65 -19.21 1.97
CA VAL A 199 14.12 -20.58 2.05
C VAL A 199 12.59 -20.49 2.14
N ASP A 200 11.90 -21.15 1.22
CA ASP A 200 10.44 -21.00 1.06
C ASP A 200 10.02 -19.52 0.95
N PHE A 201 10.83 -18.74 0.23
CA PHE A 201 10.66 -17.30 0.01
C PHE A 201 10.72 -16.45 1.28
N GLN A 202 11.33 -16.94 2.36
CA GLN A 202 11.52 -16.22 3.61
C GLN A 202 12.94 -16.42 4.16
N THR A 203 13.44 -15.42 4.88
CA THR A 203 14.66 -15.55 5.69
C THR A 203 14.54 -14.80 7.00
N VAL A 204 15.31 -15.24 8.00
CA VAL A 204 15.34 -14.64 9.33
C VAL A 204 16.79 -14.38 9.71
N ILE A 205 17.10 -13.13 10.02
CA ILE A 205 18.42 -12.68 10.45
C ILE A 205 18.35 -12.42 11.96
N SER A 206 19.01 -13.30 12.73
CA SER A 206 18.98 -13.28 14.22
C SER A 206 19.94 -12.29 14.87
N ALA A 207 20.82 -11.65 14.11
CA ALA A 207 21.74 -10.62 14.60
C ALA A 207 21.74 -9.45 13.59
N PRO A 208 20.63 -8.71 13.48
CA PRO A 208 20.42 -7.84 12.34
C PRO A 208 21.10 -6.48 12.46
N ALA A 209 21.80 -6.18 13.57
CA ALA A 209 22.28 -4.83 13.92
C ALA A 209 22.96 -4.09 12.76
N ARG A 210 23.87 -4.74 12.03
CA ARG A 210 24.58 -4.15 10.88
C ARG A 210 23.69 -3.82 9.67
N PHE A 211 22.50 -4.41 9.59
CA PHE A 211 21.51 -4.19 8.53
C PHE A 211 20.43 -3.17 8.90
N ILE A 212 20.46 -2.66 10.14
CA ILE A 212 19.52 -1.66 10.64
C ILE A 212 20.16 -0.27 10.55
N GLY A 213 19.62 0.55 9.65
CA GLY A 213 20.05 1.93 9.45
C GLY A 213 19.39 2.92 10.40
N PRO A 214 19.60 4.23 10.18
CA PRO A 214 18.94 5.29 10.94
C PRO A 214 17.42 5.11 10.96
N ASN A 215 16.78 5.40 12.10
CA ASN A 215 15.33 5.24 12.30
C ASN A 215 14.84 3.81 12.02
N ASN A 216 15.67 2.82 12.32
CA ASN A 216 15.44 1.40 12.05
C ASN A 216 15.21 1.05 10.56
N ALA A 217 15.76 1.85 9.64
CA ALA A 217 15.55 1.63 8.22
C ALA A 217 16.25 0.36 7.71
N VAL A 218 15.62 -0.35 6.78
CA VAL A 218 16.18 -1.53 6.10
C VAL A 218 16.14 -1.29 4.60
N ARG A 219 17.28 -1.51 3.93
CA ARG A 219 17.35 -1.44 2.46
C ARG A 219 17.45 -2.84 1.89
N LEU A 220 16.55 -3.15 0.96
CA LEU A 220 16.52 -4.39 0.24
C LEU A 220 16.72 -4.11 -1.25
N ARG A 221 17.55 -4.92 -1.90
CA ARG A 221 17.67 -4.97 -3.34
C ARG A 221 17.10 -6.29 -3.83
N VAL A 222 16.20 -6.24 -4.80
CA VAL A 222 15.71 -7.42 -5.50
C VAL A 222 16.28 -7.40 -6.90
N VAL A 223 16.78 -8.55 -7.34
CA VAL A 223 17.32 -8.72 -8.70
C VAL A 223 16.54 -9.85 -9.37
N SER A 224 15.98 -9.58 -10.55
CA SER A 224 15.41 -10.64 -11.39
C SER A 224 16.54 -11.16 -12.27
N ASP A 225 17.06 -12.35 -11.96
CA ASP A 225 18.15 -12.91 -12.76
C ASP A 225 17.70 -13.26 -14.19
N GLY A 226 18.66 -13.31 -15.12
CA GLY A 226 18.40 -13.66 -16.52
C GLY A 226 17.91 -15.09 -16.72
N ALA A 227 18.16 -15.97 -15.74
CA ALA A 227 17.94 -17.41 -15.83
C ALA A 227 16.58 -17.86 -15.28
N GLY A 228 16.01 -17.12 -14.32
CA GLY A 228 14.77 -17.47 -13.61
C GLY A 228 13.47 -17.01 -14.31
N GLY A 229 13.59 -16.20 -15.36
CA GLY A 229 12.43 -15.62 -16.04
C GLY A 229 11.84 -14.42 -15.30
N TYR A 230 10.55 -14.14 -15.53
CA TYR A 230 9.88 -13.01 -14.89
C TYR A 230 9.67 -13.28 -13.39
N LEU A 231 10.12 -12.35 -12.55
CA LEU A 231 9.74 -12.35 -11.14
C LEU A 231 8.34 -11.77 -11.00
N ARG A 232 7.46 -12.52 -10.32
CA ARG A 232 6.14 -12.05 -9.89
C ARG A 232 5.94 -12.43 -8.43
N ALA A 233 5.75 -11.45 -7.57
CA ALA A 233 5.43 -11.65 -6.16
C ALA A 233 4.33 -10.68 -5.76
N GLY A 234 3.37 -11.14 -4.95
CA GLY A 234 2.34 -10.27 -4.41
C GLY A 234 2.91 -9.23 -3.45
N ARG A 235 3.95 -9.56 -2.67
CA ARG A 235 4.57 -8.60 -1.75
C ARG A 235 6.00 -8.94 -1.35
N LEU A 236 6.89 -7.94 -1.28
CA LEU A 236 8.14 -7.96 -0.53
C LEU A 236 7.89 -7.36 0.87
N VAL A 237 8.19 -8.16 1.89
CA VAL A 237 7.84 -7.91 3.29
C VAL A 237 9.12 -7.77 4.12
N VAL A 238 9.11 -6.76 5.00
CA VAL A 238 10.08 -6.58 6.08
C VAL A 238 9.32 -6.55 7.41
N GLU A 239 9.80 -7.31 8.38
CA GLU A 239 9.33 -7.28 9.77
C GLU A 239 10.54 -7.21 10.70
N GLN A 240 10.38 -6.52 11.83
CA GLN A 240 11.41 -6.41 12.86
C GLN A 240 10.86 -6.88 14.19
N SER A 241 11.59 -7.71 14.92
CA SER A 241 11.26 -8.04 16.31
C SER A 241 12.34 -7.53 17.25
N GLY A 242 11.95 -7.07 18.43
CA GLY A 242 12.88 -6.47 19.38
C GLY A 242 12.15 -5.78 20.53
N VAL A 243 12.74 -4.72 21.09
CA VAL A 243 12.20 -3.98 22.23
C VAL A 243 12.17 -2.48 21.94
N PHE A 244 11.16 -1.80 22.47
CA PHE A 244 11.04 -0.34 22.47
C PHE A 244 12.01 0.33 23.46
#